data_AF-A0A4Y2RX52-F1
#
_entry.id   AF-A0A4Y2RX52-F1
#
_cell.length_a   1.000
_cell.length_b   1.000
_cell.length_c   1.000
_cell.angle_alpha   90.00
_cell.angle_beta   90.00
_cell.angle_gamma   90.00
#
_symmetry.space_group_name_H-M   'P 1'
#
loop_
_entity.id
_entity.type
_entity.pdbx_description
1 polymer ?
#
loop_
_entity_poly.entity_id
_entity_poly.type
_entity_poly.pdbx_seq_one_letter_code
_entity_poly.pdbx_strand_id
1 'polypeptide(L)'
;MLWRSTPDPFITMYELTSVFTKQQNTRFIEEICNFIEEITGEEVTEERGCQPRKLKHNCRIVIRRALSNNFQLSTGIGELNLPPSVAAFLRLEL
;
A
#
# COMPACT_ATOMS: atom_id res chain seq x y z
N MET A 1 -4.81 7.38 -3.89
CA MET A 1 -4.46 7.20 -2.45
C MET A 1 -5.14 6.00 -1.76
N LEU A 2 -6.21 5.40 -2.27
CA LEU A 2 -6.90 4.27 -1.61
C LEU A 2 -5.98 3.05 -1.36
N TRP A 3 -5.17 2.68 -2.36
CA TRP A 3 -4.23 1.55 -2.33
C TRP A 3 -3.17 1.60 -1.22
N ARG A 4 -2.78 2.81 -0.78
CA ARG A 4 -1.86 3.01 0.36
C ARG A 4 -2.51 2.76 1.73
N SER A 5 -3.83 2.57 1.75
CA SER A 5 -4.64 2.39 2.97
C SER A 5 -5.36 1.04 3.02
N THR A 6 -5.19 0.17 2.01
CA THR A 6 -5.80 -1.16 1.96
C THR A 6 -4.88 -2.20 2.62
N PRO A 7 -5.39 -3.04 3.54
CA PRO A 7 -4.68 -4.19 4.08
C PRO A 7 -4.67 -5.31 3.05
N ASP A 8 -3.94 -5.10 1.95
CA ASP A 8 -3.72 -6.15 0.97
C ASP A 8 -2.27 -6.66 1.13
N PRO A 9 -2.06 -7.77 1.85
CA PRO A 9 -0.74 -8.24 2.24
C PRO A 9 0.07 -8.81 1.08
N PHE A 10 -0.60 -9.24 0.00
CA PHE A 10 0.02 -9.92 -1.13
C PHE A 10 -0.62 -9.38 -2.41
N ILE A 11 0.12 -8.54 -3.15
CA ILE A 11 -0.16 -8.38 -4.57
C ILE A 11 1.03 -9.00 -5.27
N THR A 12 0.96 -10.30 -5.51
CA THR A 12 2.00 -11.04 -6.24
C THR A 12 1.68 -11.06 -7.73
N MET A 13 2.73 -11.15 -8.56
CA MET A 13 2.58 -11.45 -9.99
C MET A 13 1.73 -12.71 -10.22
N TYR A 14 1.85 -13.70 -9.33
CA TYR A 14 1.03 -14.91 -9.36
C TYR A 14 -0.45 -14.64 -9.11
N GLU A 15 -0.82 -13.88 -8.08
CA GLU A 15 -2.22 -13.52 -7.80
C GLU A 15 -2.81 -12.66 -8.92
N LEU A 16 -2.04 -11.70 -9.43
CA LEU A 16 -2.44 -10.91 -10.59
C LEU A 16 -2.66 -11.82 -11.80
N THR A 17 -1.69 -12.67 -12.15
CA THR A 17 -1.80 -13.58 -13.29
C THR A 17 -2.95 -14.58 -13.12
N SER A 18 -3.22 -15.05 -11.90
CA SER A 18 -4.34 -15.93 -11.56
C SER A 18 -5.68 -15.26 -11.81
N VAL A 19 -5.83 -13.99 -11.43
CA VAL A 19 -7.05 -13.20 -11.66
C VAL A 19 -7.20 -12.84 -13.14
N PHE A 20 -6.10 -12.53 -13.82
CA PHE A 20 -6.08 -12.16 -15.23
C PHE A 20 -5.86 -13.35 -16.19
N THR A 21 -6.14 -14.59 -15.74
CA THR A 21 -5.86 -15.87 -16.42
C THR A 21 -6.31 -15.97 -17.89
N LYS A 22 -7.27 -15.15 -18.34
CA LYS A 22 -7.74 -15.11 -19.74
C LYS A 22 -6.93 -14.20 -20.66
N GLN A 23 -6.11 -13.31 -20.12
CA GLN A 23 -5.26 -12.39 -20.88
C GLN A 23 -3.82 -12.62 -20.41
N GLN A 24 -3.12 -13.54 -21.06
CA GLN A 24 -1.66 -13.72 -20.98
C GLN A 24 -0.90 -12.52 -21.57
N ASN A 25 -1.33 -11.30 -21.27
CA ASN A 25 -0.66 -10.10 -21.72
C ASN A 25 0.31 -9.70 -20.61
N THR A 26 1.47 -10.36 -20.60
CA THR A 26 2.55 -10.12 -19.62
C THR A 26 2.86 -8.64 -19.45
N ARG A 27 2.82 -7.88 -20.54
CA ARG A 27 2.96 -6.42 -20.56
C ARG A 27 1.93 -5.68 -19.71
N PHE A 28 0.66 -6.12 -19.72
CA PHE A 28 -0.39 -5.50 -18.92
C PHE A 28 -0.18 -5.76 -17.41
N ILE A 29 0.33 -6.95 -17.07
CA ILE A 29 0.65 -7.29 -15.69
C ILE A 29 1.86 -6.46 -15.21
N GLU A 30 2.90 -6.31 -16.03
CA GLU A 30 4.03 -5.40 -15.76
C GLU A 30 3.56 -3.94 -15.58
N GLU A 31 2.65 -3.46 -16.42
CA GLU A 31 2.06 -2.11 -16.29
C GLU A 31 1.31 -1.94 -14.96
N ILE A 32 0.56 -2.96 -14.51
CA ILE A 32 -0.10 -2.95 -13.20
C ILE A 32 0.93 -2.96 -12.06
N CYS A 33 1.98 -3.77 -12.17
CA CYS A 33 3.03 -3.82 -11.15
C CYS A 33 3.76 -2.49 -11.04
N ASN A 34 4.22 -1.91 -12.15
CA ASN A 34 4.84 -0.59 -12.19
C ASN A 34 3.93 0.49 -11.62
N PHE A 35 2.64 0.46 -11.97
CA PHE A 35 1.66 1.36 -11.39
C PHE A 35 1.60 1.18 -9.86
N ILE A 36 1.47 -0.05 -9.37
CA ILE A 36 1.43 -0.36 -7.93
C ILE A 36 2.70 0.12 -7.23
N GLU A 37 3.87 -0.09 -7.82
CA GLU A 37 5.14 0.44 -7.31
C GLU A 37 5.11 1.96 -7.17
N GLU A 38 4.69 2.67 -8.21
CA GLU A 38 4.58 4.12 -8.24
C GLU A 38 3.63 4.64 -7.16
N ILE A 39 2.42 4.08 -7.07
CA ILE A 39 1.45 4.50 -6.05
C ILE A 39 1.81 4.01 -4.65
N THR A 40 2.63 2.98 -4.45
CA THR A 40 3.00 2.51 -3.10
C THR A 40 4.38 3.01 -2.63
N GLY A 41 5.23 3.45 -3.56
CA GLY A 41 6.64 3.81 -3.31
C GLY A 41 7.51 2.60 -2.98
N GLU A 42 7.15 1.40 -3.44
CA GLU A 42 7.76 0.15 -3.05
C GLU A 42 8.02 -0.73 -4.28
N GLU A 43 9.28 -1.06 -4.58
CA GLU A 43 9.66 -1.93 -5.71
C GLU A 43 9.03 -3.32 -5.56
N VAL A 44 8.21 -3.74 -6.52
CA VAL A 44 7.65 -5.07 -6.72
C VAL A 44 8.68 -5.85 -7.55
N THR A 45 9.82 -6.17 -6.94
CA THR A 45 10.81 -7.05 -7.59
C THR A 45 10.26 -8.46 -7.74
N GLU A 46 10.70 -9.19 -8.77
CA GLU A 46 10.38 -10.62 -8.93
C GLU A 46 10.86 -11.46 -7.71
N GLU A 47 11.93 -11.01 -7.04
CA GLU A 47 12.40 -11.57 -5.77
C GLU A 47 11.44 -11.33 -4.59
N ARG A 48 10.51 -10.39 -4.71
CA ARG A 48 9.43 -10.14 -3.74
C ARG A 48 8.34 -11.24 -3.79
N GLY A 49 8.70 -12.45 -4.27
CA GLY A 49 7.88 -13.65 -4.18
C GLY A 49 7.23 -13.75 -2.81
N CYS A 50 5.90 -13.60 -2.79
CA CYS A 50 5.04 -13.66 -1.60
C CYS A 50 5.59 -12.94 -0.36
N GLN A 51 6.33 -11.82 -0.48
CA GLN A 51 6.82 -11.13 0.71
C GLN A 51 5.73 -10.20 1.26
N PRO A 52 5.29 -10.41 2.52
CA PRO A 52 4.28 -9.56 3.12
C PRO A 52 4.76 -8.10 3.21
N ARG A 53 3.84 -7.13 3.13
CA ARG A 53 4.15 -5.71 3.34
C ARG A 53 4.97 -5.51 4.62
N LYS A 54 5.96 -4.60 4.55
CA LYS A 54 6.78 -4.23 5.71
C LYS A 54 5.90 -3.79 6.88
N LEU A 55 6.30 -4.13 8.11
CA LEU A 55 5.55 -3.80 9.34
C LEU A 55 5.09 -2.35 9.41
N LYS A 56 5.94 -1.39 9.00
CA LYS A 56 5.61 0.04 8.95
C LYS A 56 4.32 0.34 8.16
N HIS A 57 4.06 -0.42 7.10
CA HIS A 57 2.89 -0.26 6.24
C HIS A 57 1.64 -0.84 6.91
N ASN A 58 1.77 -2.00 7.57
CA ASN A 58 0.69 -2.56 8.38
C ASN A 58 0.31 -1.60 9.52
N CYS A 59 1.30 -1.04 10.22
CA CYS A 59 1.09 -0.01 11.24
C CYS A 59 0.35 1.21 10.66
N ARG A 60 0.78 1.70 9.50
CA ARG A 60 0.12 2.81 8.80
C ARG A 60 -1.36 2.54 8.55
N ILE A 61 -1.67 1.35 8.03
CA ILE A 61 -3.06 0.97 7.73
C ILE A 61 -3.89 0.90 9.00
N VAL A 62 -3.38 0.23 10.05
CA VAL A 62 -4.09 0.07 11.32
C VAL A 62 -4.37 1.44 11.96
N ILE A 63 -3.37 2.32 12.02
CA ILE A 63 -3.52 3.67 12.58
C ILE A 63 -4.52 4.49 11.77
N ARG A 64 -4.38 4.54 10.44
CA ARG A 64 -5.30 5.28 9.57
C ARG A 64 -6.73 4.72 9.65
N ARG A 65 -6.90 3.40 9.74
CA ARG A 65 -8.22 2.76 9.91
C ARG A 65 -8.85 3.13 11.24
N ALA A 66 -8.09 3.12 12.33
CA ALA A 66 -8.59 3.54 13.64
C ALA A 66 -9.06 5.00 13.60
N LEU A 67 -8.27 5.90 13.03
CA LEU A 67 -8.66 7.31 12.85
C LEU A 67 -9.87 7.47 11.93
N SER A 68 -9.93 6.71 10.83
CA SER A 68 -11.06 6.74 9.89
C SER A 68 -12.36 6.27 10.54
N ASN A 69 -12.32 5.19 11.32
CA ASN A 69 -13.48 4.67 12.03
C ASN A 69 -14.02 5.67 13.07
N ASN A 70 -13.16 6.55 13.57
CA ASN A 70 -13.50 7.61 14.51
C ASN A 70 -13.74 8.97 13.83
N PHE A 71 -13.82 9.04 12.49
CA PHE A 71 -13.98 10.27 11.71
C PHE A 71 -12.87 11.32 11.93
N GLN A 72 -11.72 10.88 12.42
CA GLN A 72 -10.56 11.71 12.77
C GLN A 72 -9.41 11.59 11.77
N LEU A 73 -9.61 10.98 10.61
CA LEU A 73 -8.50 10.79 9.66
C LEU A 73 -7.90 12.10 9.14
N SER A 74 -8.71 13.16 9.00
CA SER A 74 -8.29 14.46 8.50
C SER A 74 -7.45 15.26 9.50
N THR A 75 -7.78 15.20 10.79
CA THR A 75 -7.16 16.03 11.84
C THR A 75 -6.39 15.23 12.88
N GLY A 76 -6.84 14.02 13.20
CA GLY A 76 -6.35 13.22 14.31
C GLY A 76 -4.89 12.77 14.19
N ILE A 77 -4.30 12.75 12.99
CA ILE A 77 -2.85 12.49 12.84
C ILE A 77 -2.02 13.60 13.52
N GLY A 78 -2.47 14.85 13.47
CA GLY A 78 -1.79 15.98 14.12
C GLY A 78 -1.77 15.86 15.64
N GLU A 79 -2.81 15.26 16.22
CA GLU A 79 -2.98 15.11 17.67
C GLU A 79 -2.15 13.96 18.27
N LEU A 80 -1.59 13.08 17.43
CA LEU A 80 -0.76 11.95 17.89
C LEU A 80 0.64 12.37 18.35
N ASN A 81 1.03 13.65 18.22
CA ASN A 81 2.33 14.19 18.62
C ASN A 81 3.52 13.38 18.08
N LEU A 82 3.40 12.89 16.84
CA LEU A 82 4.42 12.07 16.18
C LEU A 82 5.53 12.93 15.56
N PRO A 83 6.75 12.37 15.38
CA PRO A 83 7.78 13.04 14.59
C PRO A 83 7.27 13.43 13.19
N PRO A 84 7.70 14.57 12.62
CA PRO A 84 7.19 15.06 11.33
C PRO A 84 7.28 14.02 10.20
N SER A 85 8.37 13.25 10.14
CA SER A 85 8.56 12.20 9.16
C SER A 85 7.53 11.07 9.27
N VAL A 86 7.10 10.71 10.48
CA VAL A 86 6.09 9.68 10.73
C VAL A 86 4.69 10.24 10.43
N ALA A 87 4.42 11.49 10.79
CA ALA A 87 3.16 12.15 10.47
C ALA A 87 2.94 12.26 8.95
N ALA A 88 3.95 12.71 8.20
CA ALA A 88 3.92 12.75 6.73
C ALA A 88 3.70 11.34 6.14
N PHE A 89 4.40 10.34 6.68
CA PHE A 89 4.23 8.94 6.29
C PHE A 89 2.79 8.43 6.52
N LEU A 90 2.13 8.84 7.60
CA LEU A 90 0.73 8.50 7.88
C LEU A 90 -0.26 9.30 7.02
N ARG A 91 0.07 10.54 6.65
CA ARG A 91 -0.73 11.38 5.75
C ARG A 91 -0.63 10.96 4.29
N LEU A 92 0.31 10.07 3.98
CA LEU A 92 0.63 9.63 2.61
C LEU A 92 1.26 10.76 1.78
N GLU A 93 1.91 11.71 2.44
CA GLU A 93 2.70 12.78 1.83
C GLU A 93 4.05 12.20 1.36
N LEU A 94 4.53 12.66 0.20
CA LEU A 94 5.82 12.31 -0.39
C LEU A 94 6.90 13.26 0.11
#